data_AF-A0A6P7NMQ8-F1
#
_entry.id   AF-A0A6P7NMQ8-F1
#
_cell.length_a   1.000
_cell.length_b   1.000
_cell.length_c   1.000
_cell.angle_alpha   90.00
_cell.angle_beta   90.00
_cell.angle_gamma   90.00
#
_symmetry.space_group_name_H-M   'P 1'
#
loop_
_entity.id
_entity.type
_entity.pdbx_description
1 polymer ?
#
loop_
_entity_poly.entity_id
_entity_poly.type
_entity_poly.pdbx_seq_one_letter_code
_entity_poly.pdbx_strand_id
1 'polypeptide(L)'
;MAGKGRGAAAFTFSIESLGIGRGNMPEARVGPSPLFPNTDYKPVPLKAGEDEDYMLALKQEMRGTMQRLPHNIKAHSHKADVEKYTQRYLKQNQIDDEEWTPDWNLFPKELMPQKMKPRAKSGTKKKTVKLSKEDTKDMLNKLEELAKKDDPENPEKSDETENKKENEDEDEDIEGEEFEEEDVEEDNDYIESYFDNGEDFAADSDDNMDGEATY
;
A
#
# COMPACT_ATOMS: atom_id res chain seq x y z
N MET A 1 21.98 -65.50 22.51
CA MET A 1 21.26 -66.49 21.69
C MET A 1 19.78 -66.13 21.66
N ALA A 2 19.12 -66.39 20.53
CA ALA A 2 17.66 -66.36 20.31
C ALA A 2 16.96 -64.98 20.38
N GLY A 3 16.87 -64.30 19.22
CA GLY A 3 15.96 -63.18 19.00
C GLY A 3 14.65 -63.67 18.38
N LYS A 4 13.56 -63.54 19.13
CA LYS A 4 12.21 -64.02 18.84
C LYS A 4 11.54 -63.09 17.81
N GLY A 5 11.47 -63.54 16.55
CA GLY A 5 10.85 -62.76 15.45
C GLY A 5 9.37 -62.52 15.71
N ARG A 6 8.98 -61.24 15.81
CA ARG A 6 7.57 -60.81 15.91
C ARG A 6 6.91 -61.03 14.54
N GLY A 7 5.80 -61.75 14.50
CA GLY A 7 5.02 -61.97 13.28
C GLY A 7 4.56 -60.65 12.66
N ALA A 8 4.61 -60.57 11.33
CA ALA A 8 4.09 -59.44 10.57
C ALA A 8 2.62 -59.18 10.96
N ALA A 9 2.26 -57.91 11.20
CA ALA A 9 0.90 -57.51 11.54
C ALA A 9 -0.08 -57.94 10.43
N ALA A 10 -1.13 -58.67 10.79
CA ALA A 10 -2.18 -59.06 9.86
C ALA A 10 -3.10 -57.86 9.59
N PHE A 11 -3.42 -57.62 8.31
CA PHE A 11 -4.44 -56.63 7.94
C PHE A 11 -5.84 -57.12 8.35
N THR A 12 -6.78 -56.19 8.51
CA THR A 12 -8.19 -56.50 8.84
C THR A 12 -8.95 -57.20 7.72
N PHE A 13 -8.37 -57.26 6.52
CA PHE A 13 -8.89 -57.94 5.34
C PHE A 13 -7.93 -59.03 4.85
N SER A 14 -8.45 -60.01 4.11
CA SER A 14 -7.65 -61.12 3.55
C SER A 14 -6.77 -60.66 2.39
N ILE A 15 -5.45 -60.63 2.58
CA ILE A 15 -4.45 -60.27 1.55
C ILE A 15 -4.50 -61.23 0.35
N GLU A 16 -4.79 -62.51 0.60
CA GLU A 16 -4.87 -63.55 -0.43
C GLU A 16 -5.99 -63.29 -1.44
N SER A 17 -7.10 -62.69 -0.99
CA SER A 17 -8.22 -62.31 -1.86
C SER A 17 -7.87 -61.20 -2.86
N LEU A 18 -6.82 -60.42 -2.59
CA LEU A 18 -6.28 -59.40 -3.47
C LEU A 18 -5.21 -59.96 -4.42
N GLY A 19 -4.95 -61.28 -4.38
CA GLY A 19 -3.94 -61.94 -5.21
C GLY A 19 -2.50 -61.70 -4.75
N ILE A 20 -2.28 -61.11 -3.57
CA ILE A 20 -0.94 -60.87 -3.03
C ILE A 20 -0.53 -62.10 -2.20
N GLY A 21 0.40 -62.87 -2.75
CA GLY A 21 0.94 -64.08 -2.08
C GLY A 21 1.83 -63.75 -0.88
N ARG A 22 2.00 -64.73 0.01
CA ARG A 22 2.91 -64.62 1.16
C ARG A 22 4.34 -64.37 0.68
N GLY A 23 4.90 -63.20 1.04
CA GLY A 23 6.26 -62.80 0.67
C GLY A 23 6.37 -61.95 -0.61
N ASN A 24 5.26 -61.67 -1.30
CA ASN A 24 5.23 -60.79 -2.47
C ASN A 24 4.57 -59.43 -2.17
N MET A 25 4.88 -58.84 -1.00
CA MET A 25 4.36 -57.53 -0.62
C MET A 25 5.11 -56.45 -1.41
N PRO A 26 4.44 -55.46 -2.02
CA PRO A 26 5.12 -54.35 -2.67
C PRO A 26 6.01 -53.61 -1.68
N GLU A 27 7.12 -53.08 -2.18
CA GLU A 27 8.06 -52.30 -1.38
C GLU A 27 7.37 -51.06 -0.78
N ALA A 28 7.56 -50.85 0.52
CA ALA A 28 7.03 -49.68 1.19
C ALA A 28 7.80 -48.44 0.71
N ARG A 29 7.09 -47.45 0.16
CA ARG A 29 7.72 -46.19 -0.27
C ARG A 29 8.33 -45.47 0.93
N VAL A 30 9.57 -44.99 0.78
CA VAL A 30 10.37 -44.34 1.84
C VAL A 30 10.02 -42.85 2.02
N GLY A 31 9.21 -42.26 1.14
CA GLY A 31 8.79 -40.86 1.23
C GLY A 31 7.74 -40.46 0.19
N PRO A 32 7.26 -39.20 0.25
CA PRO A 32 6.36 -38.68 -0.76
C PRO A 32 7.05 -38.62 -2.13
N SER A 33 6.28 -38.80 -3.20
CA SER A 33 6.80 -38.58 -4.56
C SER A 33 7.21 -37.11 -4.74
N PRO A 34 8.23 -36.82 -5.55
CA PRO A 34 8.62 -35.44 -5.85
C PRO A 34 7.46 -34.66 -6.50
N LEU A 35 7.41 -33.35 -6.26
CA LEU A 35 6.41 -32.45 -6.87
C LEU A 35 6.48 -32.45 -8.40
N PHE A 36 7.68 -32.60 -8.94
CA PHE A 36 7.95 -32.63 -10.38
C PHE A 36 8.63 -33.95 -10.74
N PRO A 37 7.86 -34.97 -11.16
CA PRO A 37 8.44 -36.21 -11.67
C PRO A 37 9.15 -35.96 -12.99
N ASN A 38 10.23 -36.72 -13.25
CA ASN A 38 10.93 -36.64 -14.52
C ASN A 38 10.04 -37.14 -15.65
N THR A 39 9.93 -36.34 -16.72
CA THR A 39 9.22 -36.71 -17.95
C THR A 39 10.19 -37.28 -18.98
N ASP A 40 9.78 -38.35 -19.68
CA ASP A 40 10.59 -38.99 -20.71
C ASP A 40 10.81 -38.09 -21.94
N TYR A 41 9.83 -37.21 -22.23
CA TYR A 41 9.84 -36.34 -23.41
C TYR A 41 9.86 -34.86 -23.02
N LYS A 42 10.42 -34.05 -23.93
CA LYS A 42 10.43 -32.58 -23.86
C LYS A 42 9.50 -32.01 -24.93
N PRO A 43 8.95 -30.80 -24.71
CA PRO A 43 8.11 -30.14 -25.72
C PRO A 43 8.92 -29.82 -26.99
N VAL A 44 8.22 -29.71 -28.10
CA VAL A 44 8.80 -29.37 -29.41
C VAL A 44 9.36 -27.93 -29.36
N PRO A 45 10.56 -27.67 -29.93
CA PRO A 45 11.10 -26.32 -30.05
C PRO A 45 10.15 -25.36 -30.79
N LEU A 46 10.25 -24.08 -30.47
CA LEU A 46 9.46 -23.04 -31.15
C LEU A 46 9.89 -22.93 -32.61
N LYS A 47 8.93 -22.58 -33.48
CA LYS A 47 9.21 -22.25 -34.88
C LYS A 47 9.99 -20.95 -34.94
N ALA A 48 11.03 -20.93 -35.76
CA ALA A 48 11.83 -19.74 -36.03
C ALA A 48 11.59 -19.30 -37.47
N GLY A 49 11.39 -18.00 -37.67
CA GLY A 49 11.10 -17.39 -38.97
C GLY A 49 10.71 -15.93 -38.81
N GLU A 50 10.91 -15.16 -39.87
CA GLU A 50 10.62 -13.72 -39.89
C GLU A 50 9.11 -13.44 -39.68
N ASP A 51 8.25 -14.31 -40.22
CA ASP A 51 6.79 -14.23 -40.05
C ASP A 51 6.38 -14.43 -38.58
N GLU A 52 6.97 -15.41 -37.89
CA GLU A 52 6.73 -15.65 -36.47
C GLU A 52 7.22 -14.49 -35.60
N ASP A 53 8.38 -13.93 -35.91
CA ASP A 53 8.95 -12.79 -35.20
C ASP A 53 8.11 -11.52 -35.41
N TYR A 54 7.61 -11.29 -36.63
CA TYR A 54 6.68 -10.19 -36.91
C TYR A 54 5.39 -10.33 -36.09
N MET A 55 4.80 -11.52 -36.06
CA MET A 55 3.59 -11.78 -35.28
C MET A 55 3.84 -11.63 -33.77
N LEU A 56 5.03 -12.01 -33.28
CA LEU A 56 5.44 -11.79 -31.90
C LEU A 56 5.56 -10.30 -31.58
N ALA A 57 6.22 -9.52 -32.43
CA ALA A 57 6.35 -8.07 -32.29
C ALA A 57 4.98 -7.39 -32.27
N LEU A 58 4.11 -7.74 -33.24
CA LEU A 58 2.74 -7.22 -33.32
C LEU A 58 1.95 -7.53 -32.04
N LYS A 59 2.06 -8.76 -31.50
CA LYS A 59 1.42 -9.14 -30.24
C LYS A 59 1.89 -8.27 -29.07
N GLN A 60 3.18 -7.94 -29.01
CA GLN A 60 3.73 -7.06 -27.96
C GLN A 60 3.20 -5.64 -28.11
N GLU A 61 3.16 -5.11 -29.33
CA GLU A 61 2.59 -3.79 -29.62
C GLU A 61 1.10 -3.72 -29.26
N MET A 62 0.31 -4.74 -29.63
CA MET A 62 -1.11 -4.83 -29.28
C MET A 62 -1.34 -4.76 -27.78
N ARG A 63 -0.49 -5.40 -26.96
CA ARG A 63 -0.56 -5.28 -25.51
C ARG A 63 -0.37 -3.83 -25.06
N GLY A 64 0.64 -3.15 -25.60
CA GLY A 64 0.92 -1.75 -25.28
C GLY A 64 -0.18 -0.79 -25.72
N THR A 65 -0.73 -0.98 -26.92
CA THR A 65 -1.81 -0.14 -27.45
C THR A 65 -3.11 -0.37 -26.69
N MET A 66 -3.47 -1.63 -26.39
CA MET A 66 -4.66 -1.97 -25.58
C MET A 66 -4.61 -1.35 -24.18
N GLN A 67 -3.45 -1.29 -23.55
CA GLN A 67 -3.31 -0.68 -22.22
C GLN A 67 -3.48 0.84 -22.21
N ARG A 68 -3.22 1.51 -23.34
CA ARG A 68 -3.36 2.97 -23.49
C ARG A 68 -4.75 3.38 -23.99
N LEU A 69 -5.51 2.45 -24.56
CA LEU A 69 -6.85 2.71 -25.05
C LEU A 69 -7.81 2.99 -23.86
N PRO A 70 -8.83 3.85 -24.05
CA PRO A 70 -9.83 4.16 -23.01
C PRO A 70 -10.61 2.94 -22.50
N HIS A 71 -10.63 1.86 -23.27
CA HIS A 71 -11.27 0.59 -22.91
C HIS A 71 -10.54 -0.16 -21.77
N ASN A 72 -9.30 0.23 -21.45
CA ASN A 72 -8.55 -0.33 -20.33
C ASN A 72 -8.93 0.38 -19.01
N ILE A 73 -10.07 -0.02 -18.45
CA ILE A 73 -10.59 0.53 -17.20
C ILE A 73 -9.65 0.16 -16.05
N LYS A 74 -8.92 1.16 -15.53
CA LYS A 74 -8.03 1.01 -14.37
C LYS A 74 -8.84 0.98 -13.08
N ALA A 75 -8.32 0.26 -12.08
CA ALA A 75 -8.87 0.34 -10.73
C ALA A 75 -8.76 1.78 -10.22
N HIS A 76 -9.85 2.30 -9.66
CA HIS A 76 -9.84 3.64 -9.09
C HIS A 76 -8.90 3.67 -7.88
N SER A 77 -7.95 4.60 -7.85
CA SER A 77 -7.14 4.80 -6.65
C SER A 77 -8.02 5.36 -5.54
N HIS A 78 -7.83 4.85 -4.32
CA HIS A 78 -8.46 5.45 -3.16
C HIS A 78 -7.99 6.90 -3.02
N LYS A 79 -8.91 7.78 -2.62
CA LYS A 79 -8.56 9.17 -2.32
C LYS A 79 -7.55 9.15 -1.18
N ALA A 80 -6.41 9.79 -1.38
CA ALA A 80 -5.43 9.95 -0.32
C ALA A 80 -6.08 10.72 0.85
N ASP A 81 -5.73 10.34 2.08
CA ASP A 81 -6.29 10.93 3.30
C ASP A 81 -6.04 12.44 3.40
N VAL A 82 -4.94 12.91 2.79
CA VAL A 82 -4.53 14.31 2.75
C VAL A 82 -4.58 14.84 1.32
N GLU A 83 -5.24 15.98 1.15
CA GLU A 83 -5.30 16.70 -0.12
C GLU A 83 -3.94 17.33 -0.43
N LYS A 84 -3.22 16.80 -1.43
CA LYS A 84 -1.97 17.37 -1.91
C LYS A 84 -2.24 18.27 -3.11
N TYR A 85 -1.62 19.45 -3.16
CA TYR A 85 -1.76 20.38 -4.30
C TYR A 85 -1.38 19.73 -5.64
N THR A 86 -0.40 18.81 -5.63
CA THR A 86 0.02 18.00 -6.79
C THR A 86 -1.12 17.18 -7.41
N GLN A 87 -2.16 16.84 -6.65
CA GLN A 87 -3.32 16.11 -7.17
C GLN A 87 -4.10 16.91 -8.21
N ARG A 88 -4.03 18.25 -8.22
CA ARG A 88 -4.72 19.07 -9.23
C ARG A 88 -4.21 18.78 -10.63
N TYR A 89 -2.89 18.64 -10.80
CA TYR A 89 -2.27 18.35 -12.09
C TYR A 89 -2.45 16.88 -12.50
N LEU A 90 -2.42 15.95 -11.53
CA LEU A 90 -2.69 14.53 -11.80
C LEU A 90 -4.13 14.26 -12.26
N LYS A 91 -5.11 15.00 -11.71
CA LYS A 91 -6.52 14.88 -12.10
C LYS A 91 -6.77 15.38 -13.52
N GLN A 92 -6.05 16.40 -13.98
CA GLN A 92 -6.21 16.91 -15.34
C GLN A 92 -5.92 15.81 -16.39
N ASN A 93 -4.86 15.02 -16.18
CA ASN A 93 -4.52 13.91 -17.09
C ASN A 93 -5.55 12.76 -17.06
N GLN A 94 -6.30 12.57 -15.97
CA GLN A 94 -7.34 11.53 -15.89
C GLN A 94 -8.64 11.92 -16.59
N ILE A 95 -8.92 13.22 -16.70
CA ILE A 95 -10.13 13.71 -17.37
C ILE A 95 -10.10 13.38 -18.87
N ASP A 96 -8.91 13.44 -19.48
CA ASP A 96 -8.71 13.11 -20.90
C ASP A 96 -8.94 11.60 -21.17
N ASP A 97 -8.64 10.73 -20.21
CA ASP A 97 -8.88 9.27 -20.32
C ASP A 97 -10.39 8.92 -20.22
N GLU A 98 -11.22 9.76 -19.58
CA GLU A 98 -12.66 9.53 -19.36
C GLU A 98 -13.55 9.97 -20.54
N GLU A 99 -12.99 10.53 -21.60
CA GLU A 99 -13.76 11.15 -22.70
C GLU A 99 -14.48 10.13 -23.60
N TRP A 100 -14.10 8.85 -23.55
CA TRP A 100 -14.77 7.81 -24.33
C TRP A 100 -16.16 7.48 -23.78
N THR A 101 -17.19 7.77 -24.57
CA THR A 101 -18.58 7.45 -24.23
C THR A 101 -19.23 6.56 -25.30
N PRO A 102 -19.90 5.46 -24.91
CA PRO A 102 -20.60 4.60 -25.87
C PRO A 102 -21.93 5.22 -26.31
N ASP A 103 -22.46 4.75 -27.45
CA ASP A 103 -23.81 5.12 -27.91
C ASP A 103 -24.89 4.44 -27.05
N TRP A 104 -25.49 5.21 -26.13
CA TRP A 104 -26.50 4.74 -25.20
C TRP A 104 -27.81 4.28 -25.83
N ASN A 105 -28.04 4.50 -27.13
CA ASN A 105 -29.21 3.95 -27.81
C ASN A 105 -29.10 2.43 -28.02
N LEU A 106 -27.88 1.89 -28.05
CA LEU A 106 -27.60 0.47 -28.24
C LEU A 106 -27.54 -0.32 -26.91
N PHE A 107 -27.39 0.38 -25.79
CA PHE A 107 -27.23 -0.22 -24.47
C PHE A 107 -28.49 -0.04 -23.60
N PRO A 108 -28.76 -0.98 -22.67
CA PRO A 108 -29.79 -0.80 -21.66
C PRO A 108 -29.55 0.45 -20.82
N LYS A 109 -30.63 1.17 -20.47
CA LYS A 109 -30.57 2.40 -19.66
C LYS A 109 -29.98 2.21 -18.26
N GLU A 110 -29.91 0.96 -17.79
CA GLU A 110 -29.34 0.60 -16.48
C GLU A 110 -27.82 0.76 -16.42
N LEU A 111 -27.14 0.67 -17.56
CA LEU A 111 -25.68 0.81 -17.64
C LEU A 111 -25.22 2.26 -17.72
N MET A 112 -26.15 3.20 -17.89
CA MET A 112 -25.82 4.62 -17.99
C MET A 112 -25.27 5.14 -16.66
N PRO A 113 -24.05 5.72 -16.62
CA PRO A 113 -23.48 6.32 -15.42
C PRO A 113 -24.43 7.38 -14.86
N GLN A 114 -25.04 7.08 -13.72
CA GLN A 114 -25.87 8.05 -13.03
C GLN A 114 -24.94 8.98 -12.26
N LYS A 115 -24.98 10.28 -12.59
CA LYS A 115 -24.38 11.30 -11.73
C LYS A 115 -25.11 11.25 -10.39
N MET A 116 -24.55 10.53 -9.42
CA MET A 116 -25.03 10.52 -8.05
C MET A 116 -24.96 11.95 -7.57
N LYS A 117 -26.11 12.65 -7.60
CA LYS A 117 -26.23 13.96 -6.97
C LYS A 117 -25.81 13.76 -5.53
N PRO A 118 -24.92 14.61 -4.97
CA PRO A 118 -24.55 14.48 -3.57
C PRO A 118 -25.84 14.50 -2.77
N ARG A 119 -26.20 13.34 -2.21
CA ARG A 119 -27.34 13.25 -1.31
C ARG A 119 -26.89 14.09 -0.13
N ALA A 120 -27.47 15.28 0.03
CA ALA A 120 -27.22 16.12 1.18
C ALA A 120 -27.42 15.20 2.39
N LYS A 121 -26.33 14.85 3.09
CA LYS A 121 -26.43 14.11 4.35
C LYS A 121 -27.43 14.91 5.15
N SER A 122 -28.57 14.31 5.53
CA SER A 122 -29.51 14.92 6.45
C SER A 122 -28.69 15.27 7.67
N GLY A 123 -28.35 16.55 7.80
CA GLY A 123 -27.31 16.96 8.72
C GLY A 123 -27.69 16.50 10.11
N THR A 124 -26.81 15.73 10.76
CA THR A 124 -26.54 16.04 12.15
C THR A 124 -26.15 17.49 12.11
N LYS A 125 -27.08 18.38 12.49
CA LYS A 125 -26.86 19.81 12.57
C LYS A 125 -25.67 19.96 13.52
N LYS A 126 -24.45 20.01 12.99
CA LYS A 126 -23.36 20.66 13.70
C LYS A 126 -23.91 22.04 13.93
N LYS A 127 -24.31 22.32 15.16
CA LYS A 127 -24.66 23.68 15.59
C LYS A 127 -23.41 24.47 15.28
N THR A 128 -23.38 25.11 14.12
CA THR A 128 -22.54 26.28 13.95
C THR A 128 -23.08 27.21 15.00
N VAL A 129 -22.39 27.27 16.14
CA VAL A 129 -22.61 28.30 17.13
C VAL A 129 -22.43 29.58 16.33
N LYS A 130 -23.54 30.24 16.03
CA LYS A 130 -23.50 31.54 15.36
C LYS A 130 -22.86 32.44 16.39
N LEU A 131 -21.55 32.65 16.27
CA LEU A 131 -20.85 33.66 17.02
C LEU A 131 -21.63 34.95 16.82
N SER A 132 -22.13 35.50 17.92
CA SER A 132 -22.86 36.75 17.88
C SER A 132 -21.91 37.86 17.44
N LYS A 133 -22.46 38.97 16.93
CA LYS A 133 -21.62 40.11 16.53
C LYS A 133 -20.84 40.66 17.73
N GLU A 134 -21.39 40.56 18.93
CA GLU A 134 -20.70 40.84 20.18
C GLU A 134 -19.49 39.90 20.38
N ASP A 135 -19.66 38.57 20.27
CA ASP A 135 -18.54 37.62 20.45
C ASP A 135 -17.38 37.89 19.48
N THR A 136 -17.68 38.32 18.25
CA THR A 136 -16.65 38.69 17.26
C THR A 136 -15.94 39.98 17.62
N LYS A 137 -16.64 40.98 18.19
CA LYS A 137 -16.02 42.23 18.63
C LYS A 137 -15.17 42.00 19.87
N ASP A 138 -15.63 41.16 20.80
CA ASP A 138 -14.90 40.83 22.03
C ASP A 138 -13.62 40.06 21.72
N MET A 139 -13.65 39.13 20.76
CA MET A 139 -12.45 38.48 20.25
C MET A 139 -11.49 39.46 19.56
N LEU A 140 -12.00 40.39 18.75
CA LEU A 140 -11.16 41.41 18.10
C LEU A 140 -10.52 42.36 19.12
N ASN A 141 -11.26 42.79 20.14
CA ASN A 141 -10.74 43.61 21.23
C ASN A 141 -9.66 42.86 22.02
N LYS A 142 -9.87 41.57 22.31
CA LYS A 142 -8.89 40.73 23.01
C LYS A 142 -7.61 40.52 22.19
N LEU A 143 -7.74 40.36 20.87
CA LEU A 143 -6.59 40.28 19.95
C LEU A 143 -5.85 41.61 19.86
N GLU A 144 -6.56 42.74 19.86
CA GLU A 144 -5.95 44.07 19.87
C GLU A 144 -5.24 44.37 21.21
N GLU A 145 -5.78 43.88 22.33
CA GLU A 145 -5.17 44.01 23.65
C GLU A 145 -3.90 43.14 23.78
N LEU A 146 -3.92 41.92 23.23
CA LEU A 146 -2.74 41.05 23.17
C LEU A 146 -1.65 41.66 22.27
N ALA A 147 -2.01 42.18 21.10
CA ALA A 147 -1.06 42.87 20.21
C ALA A 147 -0.42 44.10 20.87
N LYS A 148 -1.14 44.81 21.76
CA LYS A 148 -0.59 45.93 22.54
C LYS A 148 0.27 45.49 23.73
N LYS A 149 0.05 44.28 24.26
CA LYS A 149 0.85 43.69 25.35
C LYS A 149 2.13 43.05 24.83
N ASP A 150 2.14 42.56 23.59
CA ASP A 150 3.31 41.94 22.94
C ASP A 150 4.23 42.97 22.25
N ASP A 151 3.91 44.27 22.33
CA ASP A 151 4.77 45.35 21.85
C ASP A 151 5.90 45.62 22.89
N PRO A 152 7.18 45.37 22.58
CA PRO A 152 8.27 45.40 23.56
C PRO A 152 8.70 46.81 24.02
N GLU A 153 7.94 47.86 23.70
CA GLU A 153 8.33 49.25 23.93
C GLU A 153 7.68 49.92 25.17
N ASN A 154 6.97 49.19 26.04
CA ASN A 154 6.44 49.75 27.29
C ASN A 154 6.64 48.86 28.53
N PRO A 155 7.81 48.96 29.21
CA PRO A 155 8.08 48.25 30.45
C PRO A 155 7.66 49.07 31.69
N GLU A 156 6.39 49.43 31.85
CA GLU A 156 5.89 49.99 33.12
C GLU A 156 4.47 49.51 33.47
N LYS A 157 4.41 48.34 34.13
CA LYS A 157 3.58 47.98 35.30
C LYS A 157 3.52 46.44 35.42
N SER A 158 4.28 45.87 36.37
CA SER A 158 3.77 45.48 37.70
C SER A 158 2.77 44.32 37.54
N ASP A 159 3.17 43.07 37.68
CA ASP A 159 3.51 42.40 38.96
C ASP A 159 2.47 42.63 40.06
N GLU A 160 2.17 41.56 40.80
CA GLU A 160 1.24 41.46 41.93
C GLU A 160 -0.26 41.21 41.61
N THR A 161 -0.73 39.95 41.76
CA THR A 161 -1.53 39.51 42.93
C THR A 161 -2.23 38.18 42.67
N GLU A 162 -1.77 37.15 43.39
CA GLU A 162 -2.58 36.02 43.85
C GLU A 162 -3.81 36.53 44.64
N ASN A 163 -4.98 35.92 44.46
CA ASN A 163 -5.81 35.44 45.58
C ASN A 163 -7.06 34.65 45.16
N LYS A 164 -7.34 33.65 46.01
CA LYS A 164 -8.34 32.57 45.99
C LYS A 164 -9.81 33.00 46.20
N LYS A 165 -10.72 32.15 45.72
CA LYS A 165 -12.01 31.68 46.31
C LYS A 165 -12.65 30.70 45.28
N GLU A 166 -12.63 29.37 45.41
CA GLU A 166 -13.23 28.42 46.38
C GLU A 166 -14.78 28.34 46.35
N ASN A 167 -15.27 27.07 46.40
CA ASN A 167 -16.61 26.46 46.26
C ASN A 167 -17.08 26.11 44.83
N GLU A 168 -17.55 24.89 44.51
CA GLU A 168 -17.95 23.70 45.30
C GLU A 168 -18.06 22.49 44.33
N ASP A 169 -17.58 21.33 44.80
CA ASP A 169 -18.02 19.93 44.55
C ASP A 169 -18.42 19.44 43.15
N GLU A 170 -17.67 18.47 42.60
CA GLU A 170 -18.11 17.07 42.46
C GLU A 170 -16.98 16.18 41.91
N ASP A 171 -16.83 15.02 42.54
CA ASP A 171 -15.74 14.05 42.46
C ASP A 171 -15.49 13.41 41.08
N GLU A 172 -14.19 13.27 40.79
CA GLU A 172 -13.47 12.07 40.35
C GLU A 172 -14.15 11.07 39.38
N ASP A 173 -13.73 11.10 38.10
CA ASP A 173 -13.12 9.92 37.46
C ASP A 173 -12.36 10.34 36.18
N ILE A 174 -11.08 10.67 36.33
CA ILE A 174 -10.09 10.77 35.25
C ILE A 174 -9.09 9.65 35.51
N GLU A 175 -9.28 8.52 34.83
CA GLU A 175 -8.27 7.45 34.74
C GLU A 175 -7.56 7.51 33.38
N GLY A 176 -6.23 7.62 33.44
CA GLY A 176 -5.35 6.93 32.50
C GLY A 176 -4.59 7.79 31.48
N GLU A 177 -3.62 8.58 31.95
CA GLU A 177 -2.41 8.91 31.19
C GLU A 177 -1.53 7.65 31.05
N GLU A 178 -0.99 7.41 29.85
CA GLU A 178 0.34 6.79 29.71
C GLU A 178 0.96 7.26 28.39
N PHE A 179 1.78 8.31 28.49
CA PHE A 179 2.64 8.81 27.43
C PHE A 179 4.01 8.16 27.67
N GLU A 180 4.36 7.14 26.90
CA GLU A 180 5.68 6.51 26.96
C GLU A 180 6.63 7.33 26.06
N GLU A 181 7.32 8.29 26.67
CA GLU A 181 8.55 8.89 26.14
C GLU A 181 9.67 7.85 26.22
N GLU A 182 10.08 7.27 25.09
CA GLU A 182 11.30 6.47 25.04
C GLU A 182 12.10 6.78 23.76
N ASP A 183 13.30 7.32 24.01
CA ASP A 183 14.49 7.50 23.17
C ASP A 183 14.42 8.32 21.86
N VAL A 184 14.92 9.55 21.98
CA VAL A 184 15.58 10.30 20.91
C VAL A 184 16.91 9.60 20.58
N GLU A 185 16.91 8.69 19.62
CA GLU A 185 18.15 8.23 18.97
C GLU A 185 18.70 9.38 18.10
N GLU A 186 19.68 10.08 18.67
CA GLU A 186 20.34 11.28 18.16
C GLU A 186 21.44 10.95 17.12
N ASP A 187 21.24 9.95 16.25
CA ASP A 187 22.20 9.56 15.19
C ASP A 187 21.52 9.63 13.81
N ASN A 188 21.01 10.81 13.45
CA ASN A 188 20.53 11.06 12.09
C ASN A 188 21.73 11.36 11.18
N ASP A 189 22.22 10.35 10.46
CA ASP A 189 23.13 10.44 9.28
C ASP A 189 22.60 11.36 8.15
N TYR A 190 21.46 12.00 8.39
CA TYR A 190 20.78 12.95 7.52
C TYR A 190 21.63 14.20 7.20
N ILE A 191 22.50 14.65 8.12
CA ILE A 191 23.35 15.82 7.84
C ILE A 191 24.49 15.48 6.87
N GLU A 192 25.09 14.31 6.98
CA GLU A 192 26.23 13.91 6.14
C GLU A 192 25.79 13.54 4.71
N SER A 193 24.55 13.06 4.54
CA SER A 193 24.00 12.69 3.23
C SER A 193 23.28 13.83 2.48
N TYR A 194 22.98 14.96 3.13
CA TYR A 194 22.16 16.03 2.52
C TYR A 194 22.83 16.77 1.35
N PHE A 195 24.17 16.79 1.28
CA PHE A 195 24.93 17.39 0.17
C PHE A 195 25.70 16.37 -0.67
N ASP A 196 25.65 15.08 -0.36
CA ASP A 196 26.32 14.06 -1.17
C ASP A 196 25.41 13.68 -2.36
N ASN A 197 25.72 14.25 -3.51
CA ASN A 197 25.07 13.98 -4.79
C ASN A 197 25.47 12.62 -5.41
N GLY A 198 26.12 11.73 -4.65
CA GLY A 198 26.48 10.39 -5.09
C GLY A 198 27.58 10.39 -6.16
N GLU A 199 28.47 11.39 -6.12
CA GLU A 199 29.56 11.54 -7.10
C GLU A 199 30.86 10.84 -6.67
N ASP A 200 30.95 10.31 -5.44
CA ASP A 200 32.16 9.64 -4.93
C ASP A 200 32.32 8.18 -5.40
N PHE A 201 31.82 7.84 -6.60
CA PHE A 201 32.33 6.67 -7.32
C PHE A 201 33.66 7.05 -7.98
N ALA A 202 34.68 7.24 -7.14
CA ALA A 202 36.08 7.29 -7.54
C ALA A 202 36.35 6.12 -8.51
N ALA A 203 36.81 6.35 -9.74
CA ALA A 203 38.12 6.89 -10.05
C ALA A 203 39.29 6.12 -9.40
N ASP A 204 39.17 4.80 -9.15
CA ASP A 204 40.34 3.90 -9.04
C ASP A 204 40.00 2.38 -9.08
N SER A 205 39.56 1.83 -10.22
CA SER A 205 39.83 0.40 -10.47
C SER A 205 40.15 0.16 -11.94
N ASP A 206 41.42 0.36 -12.26
CA ASP A 206 42.10 -0.24 -13.40
C ASP A 206 42.18 -1.77 -13.26
N ASP A 207 42.40 -2.44 -14.40
CA ASP A 207 42.77 -3.85 -14.63
C ASP A 207 41.67 -4.94 -14.81
N ASN A 208 41.70 -5.50 -16.04
CA ASN A 208 41.22 -6.81 -16.56
C ASN A 208 39.81 -6.86 -17.20
N MET A 209 39.59 -7.32 -18.44
CA MET A 209 40.42 -8.00 -19.44
C MET A 209 39.86 -7.79 -20.86
N ASP A 210 40.81 -7.67 -21.78
CA ASP A 210 40.88 -8.08 -23.19
C ASP A 210 39.80 -9.07 -23.72
N GLY A 211 39.38 -8.89 -24.98
CA GLY A 211 38.39 -9.79 -25.60
C GLY A 211 37.88 -9.46 -27.01
N GLU A 212 38.77 -9.04 -27.91
CA GLU A 212 38.78 -9.34 -29.35
C GLU A 212 37.55 -9.01 -30.22
N ALA A 213 37.71 -7.96 -31.03
CA ALA A 213 37.02 -7.80 -32.31
C ALA A 213 37.63 -8.76 -33.35
N THR A 214 36.79 -9.57 -33.99
CA THR A 214 37.11 -10.19 -35.28
C THR A 214 35.90 -10.12 -36.23
N TYR A 215 36.25 -9.98 -37.50
CA TYR A 215 35.48 -9.68 -38.71
C TYR A 215 34.21 -10.49 -38.95
#